data_AF-A0A1P8AVI5-F1
#
_entry.id   AF-A0A1P8AVI5-F1
#
_cell.length_a   1.000
_cell.length_b   1.000
_cell.length_c   1.000
_cell.angle_alpha   90.00
_cell.angle_beta   90.00
_cell.angle_gamma   90.00
#
_symmetry.space_group_name_H-M   'P 1'
#
loop_
_entity.id
_entity.type
_entity.pdbx_description
1 polymer ?
#
loop_
_entity_poly.entity_id
_entity_poly.type
_entity_poly.pdbx_seq_one_letter_code
_entity_poly.pdbx_strand_id
1 'polypeptide(L)'
;MESGHSGEQPKKLNFDNLLRRTKHVWDNSPQPVKEFPWNRAFGNFIQLVLDLAISVVKFLFVPILAVSSISEMSYCAHERKLALVPFPLVIGMVVAGVLQETALKISPRLKEAEVPWHLIAMMMFFTLIKLPGPYYPYWGRLLVPHFANGVLLRALWSMFFWYKKTRNTSGNPLQNHSLETE
;
A
#
# COMPACT_ATOMS: atom_id res chain seq x y z
N MET A 1 49.17 -27.44 1.78
CA MET A 1 48.80 -26.21 2.50
C MET A 1 47.31 -26.30 2.79
N GLU A 2 46.93 -26.81 3.95
CA GLU A 2 45.55 -26.76 4.45
C GLU A 2 45.39 -25.48 5.27
N SER A 3 44.81 -24.45 4.67
CA SER A 3 44.51 -23.19 5.36
C SER A 3 43.07 -23.19 5.86
N GLY A 4 42.93 -23.40 7.16
CA GLY A 4 41.96 -22.76 8.08
C GLY A 4 40.52 -22.53 7.60
N HIS A 5 39.66 -23.52 7.84
CA HIS A 5 38.23 -23.28 8.06
C HIS A 5 38.02 -22.83 9.51
N SER A 6 38.13 -21.54 9.78
CA SER A 6 37.50 -20.93 10.96
C SER A 6 36.26 -20.18 10.49
N GLY A 7 35.20 -20.94 10.27
CA GLY A 7 33.88 -20.42 9.93
C GLY A 7 33.34 -19.59 11.08
N GLU A 8 33.39 -18.29 10.91
CA GLU A 8 32.75 -17.30 11.78
C GLU A 8 31.27 -17.65 11.97
N GLN A 9 30.88 -18.11 13.17
CA GLN A 9 29.50 -18.11 13.64
C GLN A 9 29.31 -17.08 14.77
N PRO A 10 29.18 -15.77 14.50
CA PRO A 10 29.00 -14.79 15.57
C PRO A 10 27.52 -14.38 15.81
N LYS A 11 26.54 -14.88 15.05
CA LYS A 11 25.15 -14.37 15.17
C LYS A 11 24.33 -14.95 16.33
N LYS A 12 24.42 -16.26 16.63
CA LYS A 12 23.61 -16.87 17.72
C LYS A 12 24.02 -16.40 19.11
N LEU A 13 25.32 -16.24 19.35
CA LEU A 13 25.87 -15.80 20.64
C LEU A 13 25.36 -14.41 21.08
N ASN A 14 24.95 -13.55 20.15
CA ASN A 14 24.47 -12.22 20.50
C ASN A 14 23.01 -12.24 20.98
N PHE A 15 22.13 -13.00 20.32
CA PHE A 15 20.70 -13.06 20.70
C PHE A 15 20.47 -13.63 22.10
N ASP A 16 21.14 -14.71 22.47
CA ASP A 16 20.98 -15.33 23.79
C ASP A 16 21.46 -14.38 24.91
N ASN A 17 22.56 -13.67 24.67
CA ASN A 17 23.07 -12.66 25.60
C ASN A 17 22.12 -11.46 25.74
N LEU A 18 21.54 -11.00 24.63
CA LEU A 18 20.52 -9.94 24.64
C LEU A 18 19.27 -10.39 25.40
N LEU A 19 18.76 -11.59 25.14
CA LEU A 19 17.59 -12.15 25.83
C LEU A 19 17.82 -12.25 27.34
N ARG A 20 18.98 -12.78 27.74
CA ARG A 20 19.36 -12.88 29.17
C ARG A 20 19.44 -11.50 29.83
N ARG A 21 20.00 -10.51 29.14
CA ARG A 21 20.10 -9.13 29.64
C ARG A 21 18.73 -8.47 29.80
N THR A 22 17.85 -8.62 28.81
CA THR A 22 16.46 -8.12 28.87
C THR A 22 15.70 -8.79 30.00
N LYS A 23 15.85 -10.10 30.17
CA LYS A 23 15.23 -10.82 31.29
C LYS A 23 15.74 -10.33 32.64
N HIS A 24 17.06 -10.12 32.80
CA HIS A 24 17.62 -9.59 34.04
C HIS A 24 17.08 -8.18 34.37
N VAL A 25 16.98 -7.30 33.36
CA VAL A 25 16.39 -5.95 33.54
C VAL A 25 14.91 -6.04 33.92
N TRP A 26 14.15 -6.94 33.28
CA TRP A 26 12.75 -7.18 33.62
C TRP A 26 12.58 -7.71 35.05
N ASP A 27 13.39 -8.67 35.46
CA ASP A 27 13.32 -9.27 36.80
C ASP A 27 13.68 -8.23 37.88
N ASN A 28 14.60 -7.31 37.62
CA ASN A 28 14.96 -6.18 38.50
C ASN A 28 14.01 -4.97 38.40
N SER A 29 13.03 -4.98 37.49
CA SER A 29 12.14 -3.83 37.30
C SER A 29 11.16 -3.66 38.47
N PRO A 30 10.80 -2.41 38.84
CA PRO A 30 9.84 -2.12 39.91
C PRO A 30 8.48 -2.80 39.69
N GLN A 31 7.81 -3.17 40.78
CA GLN A 31 6.50 -3.84 40.75
C GLN A 31 5.42 -3.11 39.92
N PRO A 32 5.30 -1.76 39.95
CA PRO A 32 4.34 -1.04 39.10
C PRO A 32 4.52 -1.27 37.60
N VAL A 33 5.76 -1.53 37.14
CA VAL A 33 6.06 -1.81 35.74
C VAL A 33 5.57 -3.19 35.34
N LYS A 34 5.62 -4.17 36.25
CA LYS A 34 5.20 -5.56 35.99
C LYS A 34 3.68 -5.72 36.01
N GLU A 35 2.99 -4.98 36.88
CA GLU A 35 1.53 -5.00 37.02
C GLU A 35 0.81 -4.15 35.96
N PHE A 36 1.54 -3.27 35.27
CA PHE A 36 0.99 -2.46 34.20
C PHE A 36 0.38 -3.34 33.09
N PRO A 37 -0.81 -3.01 32.55
CA PRO A 37 -1.50 -3.80 31.55
C PRO A 37 -0.87 -3.65 30.15
N TRP A 38 0.40 -4.06 30.01
CA TRP A 38 1.20 -3.92 28.79
C TRP A 38 0.50 -4.46 27.55
N ASN A 39 -0.18 -5.60 27.63
CA ASN A 39 -0.86 -6.17 26.47
C ASN A 39 -2.00 -5.27 25.97
N ARG A 40 -2.76 -4.66 26.87
CA ARG A 40 -3.84 -3.73 26.52
C ARG A 40 -3.29 -2.39 26.05
N ALA A 41 -2.30 -1.85 26.76
CA ALA A 41 -1.64 -0.61 26.38
C ALA A 41 -0.99 -0.73 25.00
N PHE A 42 -0.30 -1.85 24.73
CA PHE A 42 0.30 -2.16 23.44
C PHE A 42 -0.77 -2.34 22.35
N GLY A 43 -1.84 -3.09 22.62
CA GLY A 43 -2.96 -3.22 21.67
C GLY A 43 -3.55 -1.86 21.26
N ASN A 44 -3.84 -1.00 22.25
CA ASN A 44 -4.32 0.35 22.01
C ASN A 44 -3.30 1.22 21.26
N PHE A 45 -2.02 1.12 21.63
CA PHE A 45 -0.94 1.84 20.97
C PHE A 45 -0.80 1.44 19.51
N ILE A 46 -0.81 0.13 19.21
CA ILE A 46 -0.77 -0.36 17.84
C ILE A 46 -2.01 0.09 17.06
N GLN A 47 -3.20 0.04 17.65
CA GLN A 47 -4.41 0.54 17.01
C GLN A 47 -4.30 2.03 16.66
N LEU A 48 -3.80 2.86 17.59
CA LEU A 48 -3.57 4.29 17.36
C LEU A 48 -2.54 4.55 16.27
N VAL A 49 -1.42 3.82 16.30
CA VAL A 49 -0.36 3.91 15.28
C VAL A 49 -0.90 3.51 13.92
N LEU A 50 -1.70 2.44 13.83
CA LEU A 50 -2.31 1.98 12.58
C LEU A 50 -3.34 2.99 12.05
N ASP A 51 -4.20 3.53 12.90
CA ASP A 51 -5.20 4.53 12.49
C ASP A 51 -4.51 5.82 11.99
N LEU A 52 -3.50 6.30 12.72
CA LEU A 52 -2.68 7.43 12.30
C LEU A 52 -1.95 7.14 10.98
N ALA A 53 -1.35 5.96 10.84
CA ALA A 53 -0.67 5.56 9.61
C ALA A 53 -1.64 5.48 8.43
N ILE A 54 -2.85 4.93 8.61
CA ILE A 54 -3.88 4.87 7.57
C ILE A 54 -4.32 6.30 7.19
N SER A 55 -4.52 7.18 8.16
CA SER A 55 -4.88 8.58 7.92
C SER A 55 -3.81 9.29 7.11
N VAL A 56 -2.55 9.22 7.56
CA VAL A 56 -1.41 9.86 6.90
C VAL A 56 -1.18 9.28 5.50
N VAL A 57 -1.20 7.96 5.34
CA VAL A 57 -1.02 7.31 4.03
C VAL A 57 -2.13 7.70 3.07
N LYS A 58 -3.40 7.75 3.50
CA LYS A 58 -4.51 8.20 2.64
C LYS A 58 -4.26 9.60 2.06
N PHE A 59 -3.79 10.54 2.89
CA PHE A 59 -3.54 11.91 2.45
C PHE A 59 -2.24 12.07 1.66
N LEU A 60 -1.19 11.30 1.98
CA LEU A 60 0.11 11.41 1.31
C LEU A 60 0.18 10.61 0.01
N PHE A 61 -0.60 9.55 -0.15
CA PHE A 61 -0.48 8.64 -1.27
C PHE A 61 -0.71 9.33 -2.62
N VAL A 62 -1.76 10.15 -2.74
CA VAL A 62 -2.05 10.90 -3.98
C VAL A 62 -0.96 11.94 -4.29
N PRO A 63 -0.54 12.82 -3.35
CA PRO A 63 0.59 13.73 -3.56
C PRO A 63 1.90 13.03 -3.92
N ILE A 64 2.25 11.94 -3.24
CA ILE A 64 3.49 11.18 -3.50
C ILE A 64 3.47 10.62 -4.91
N LEU A 65 2.36 9.99 -5.32
CA LEU A 65 2.21 9.48 -6.68
C LEU A 65 2.29 10.60 -7.70
N ALA A 66 1.64 11.75 -7.46
CA ALA A 66 1.67 12.89 -8.36
C ALA A 66 3.10 13.45 -8.52
N VAL A 67 3.81 13.71 -7.42
CA VAL A 67 5.19 14.20 -7.45
C VAL A 67 6.12 13.20 -8.14
N SER A 68 5.96 11.90 -7.86
CA SER A 68 6.72 10.84 -8.52
C SER A 68 6.45 10.83 -10.04
N SER A 69 5.19 10.88 -10.47
CA SER A 69 4.82 10.94 -11.89
C SER A 69 5.35 12.19 -12.59
N ILE A 70 5.32 13.35 -11.93
CA ILE A 70 5.88 14.60 -12.48
C ILE A 70 7.40 14.50 -12.63
N SER A 71 8.09 13.93 -11.64
CA SER A 71 9.55 13.73 -11.71
C SER A 71 9.95 12.79 -12.85
N GLU A 72 9.18 11.72 -13.08
CA GLU A 72 9.37 10.79 -14.20
C GLU A 72 9.09 11.45 -15.55
N MET A 73 8.01 12.24 -15.64
CA MET A 73 7.67 12.98 -16.85
C MET A 73 8.74 14.02 -17.20
N SER A 74 9.29 14.69 -16.18
CA SER A 74 10.41 15.62 -16.33
C SER A 74 11.66 14.92 -16.84
N TYR A 75 11.98 13.74 -16.30
CA TYR A 75 13.08 12.91 -16.82
C TYR A 75 12.86 12.51 -18.29
N CYS A 76 11.63 12.12 -18.65
CA CYS A 76 11.30 11.75 -20.03
C CYS A 76 11.33 12.95 -20.98
N ALA A 77 10.97 14.14 -20.50
CA ALA A 77 11.10 15.38 -21.26
C ALA A 77 12.57 15.72 -21.54
N HIS A 78 13.43 15.60 -20.52
CA HIS A 78 14.88 15.78 -20.67
C HIS A 78 15.49 14.80 -21.69
N GLU A 79 15.08 13.53 -21.64
CA GLU A 79 15.50 12.48 -22.59
C GLU A 79 14.84 12.59 -23.99
N ARG A 80 13.99 13.62 -24.24
CA ARG A 80 13.19 13.79 -25.47
C ARG A 80 12.29 12.61 -25.81
N LYS A 81 11.91 11.81 -24.81
CA LYS A 81 11.05 10.61 -24.93
C LYS A 81 9.63 10.84 -24.44
N LEU A 82 9.23 12.09 -24.20
CA LEU A 82 7.90 12.44 -23.72
C LEU A 82 6.78 11.91 -24.64
N ALA A 83 7.02 11.85 -25.95
CA ALA A 83 6.08 11.31 -26.93
C ALA A 83 5.75 9.82 -26.72
N LEU A 84 6.63 9.07 -26.05
CA LEU A 84 6.41 7.66 -25.74
C LEU A 84 5.58 7.44 -24.49
N VAL A 85 5.41 8.45 -23.63
CA VAL A 85 4.72 8.34 -22.33
C VAL A 85 3.23 7.97 -22.43
N PRO A 86 2.45 8.51 -23.39
CA PRO A 86 1.02 8.18 -23.49
C PRO A 86 0.75 6.70 -23.76
N PHE A 87 1.62 6.01 -24.50
CA PHE A 87 1.44 4.61 -24.87
C PHE A 87 1.41 3.65 -23.67
N PRO A 88 2.46 3.53 -22.83
CA PRO A 88 2.43 2.69 -21.64
C PRO A 88 1.34 3.14 -20.67
N LEU A 89 1.07 4.45 -20.56
CA LEU A 89 0.01 4.98 -19.72
C LEU A 89 -1.38 4.44 -20.12
N VAL A 90 -1.73 4.51 -21.41
CA VAL A 90 -3.00 3.99 -21.93
C VAL A 90 -3.07 2.47 -21.79
N ILE A 91 -1.98 1.75 -22.08
CA ILE A 91 -1.92 0.29 -21.88
C ILE A 91 -2.19 -0.06 -20.42
N GLY A 92 -1.60 0.69 -19.48
CA GLY A 92 -1.85 0.54 -18.04
C GLY A 92 -3.32 0.78 -17.68
N MET A 93 -3.94 1.83 -18.21
CA MET A 93 -5.36 2.13 -18.00
C MET A 93 -6.26 0.98 -18.47
N VAL A 94 -5.96 0.39 -19.64
CA VAL A 94 -6.72 -0.74 -20.20
C VAL A 94 -6.53 -1.99 -19.34
N VAL A 95 -5.29 -2.32 -19.00
CA VAL A 95 -4.97 -3.49 -18.15
C VAL A 95 -5.67 -3.39 -16.79
N ALA A 96 -5.70 -2.20 -16.20
CA ALA A 96 -6.43 -1.97 -14.95
C ALA A 96 -7.94 -2.22 -15.08
N GLY A 97 -8.55 -1.83 -16.20
CA GLY A 97 -9.95 -2.15 -16.48
C GLY A 97 -10.19 -3.66 -16.53
N VAL A 98 -9.34 -4.39 -17.25
CA VAL A 98 -9.41 -5.85 -17.35
C VAL A 98 -9.21 -6.53 -15.99
N LEU A 99 -8.23 -6.09 -15.20
CA LEU A 99 -8.00 -6.60 -13.84
C LEU A 99 -9.21 -6.34 -12.93
N GLN A 100 -9.81 -5.15 -12.99
CA GLN A 100 -11.02 -4.80 -12.22
C GLN A 100 -12.17 -5.73 -12.57
N GLU A 101 -12.47 -5.88 -13.86
CA GLU A 101 -13.56 -6.74 -14.34
C GLU A 101 -13.32 -8.21 -13.98
N THR A 102 -12.07 -8.67 -14.11
CA THR A 102 -11.68 -10.04 -13.76
C THR A 102 -11.80 -10.30 -12.27
N ALA A 103 -11.36 -9.36 -11.42
CA ALA A 103 -11.48 -9.49 -9.97
C ALA A 103 -12.95 -9.61 -9.54
N LEU A 104 -13.84 -8.79 -10.13
CA LEU A 104 -15.27 -8.84 -9.84
C LEU A 104 -15.95 -10.10 -10.41
N LYS A 105 -15.47 -10.62 -11.54
CA LYS A 105 -15.96 -11.88 -12.12
C LYS A 105 -15.59 -13.08 -11.24
N ILE A 106 -14.38 -13.11 -10.69
CA ILE A 106 -13.90 -14.19 -9.82
C ILE A 106 -14.57 -14.13 -8.45
N SER A 107 -14.73 -12.94 -7.88
CA SER A 107 -15.38 -12.75 -6.58
C SER A 107 -16.41 -11.64 -6.66
N PRO A 108 -17.68 -11.98 -6.99
CA PRO A 108 -18.79 -11.03 -7.01
C PRO A 108 -19.01 -10.34 -5.67
N ARG A 109 -18.62 -10.99 -4.55
CA ARG A 109 -18.68 -10.42 -3.19
C ARG A 109 -17.88 -9.12 -3.04
N LEU A 110 -16.86 -8.91 -3.88
CA LEU A 110 -16.10 -7.66 -3.89
C LEU A 110 -16.91 -6.45 -4.39
N LYS A 111 -18.02 -6.67 -5.10
CA LYS A 111 -18.93 -5.63 -5.57
C LYS A 111 -19.78 -5.04 -4.44
N GLU A 112 -20.07 -5.86 -3.44
CA GLU A 112 -20.97 -5.55 -2.31
C GLU A 112 -20.21 -5.15 -1.02
N ALA A 113 -18.90 -5.36 -0.97
CA ALA A 113 -18.08 -4.98 0.18
C ALA A 113 -18.15 -3.46 0.44
N GLU A 114 -18.04 -2.99 1.68
CA GLU A 114 -18.00 -1.55 1.99
C GLU A 114 -16.64 -0.88 1.67
N VAL A 115 -15.62 -1.70 1.43
CA VAL A 115 -14.28 -1.22 1.05
C VAL A 115 -13.85 -1.93 -0.24
N PRO A 116 -13.34 -1.21 -1.25
CA PRO A 116 -12.96 -1.82 -2.53
C PRO A 116 -11.57 -2.47 -2.43
N TRP A 117 -11.49 -3.58 -1.69
CA TRP A 117 -10.24 -4.29 -1.39
C TRP A 117 -9.44 -4.67 -2.63
N HIS A 118 -10.12 -5.06 -3.71
CA HIS A 118 -9.47 -5.39 -4.99
C HIS A 118 -8.76 -4.18 -5.60
N LEU A 119 -9.35 -2.98 -5.52
CA LEU A 119 -8.69 -1.74 -5.96
C LEU A 119 -7.47 -1.45 -5.09
N ILE A 120 -7.59 -1.55 -3.76
CA ILE A 120 -6.47 -1.33 -2.84
C ILE A 120 -5.32 -2.31 -3.13
N ALA A 121 -5.62 -3.59 -3.31
CA ALA A 121 -4.62 -4.61 -3.61
C ALA A 121 -3.89 -4.33 -4.93
N MET A 122 -4.61 -3.95 -5.99
CA MET A 122 -4.00 -3.52 -7.24
C MET A 122 -3.13 -2.27 -7.06
N MET A 123 -3.63 -1.25 -6.35
CA MET A 123 -2.87 -0.03 -6.09
C MET A 123 -1.56 -0.33 -5.37
N MET A 124 -1.59 -1.19 -4.35
CA MET A 124 -0.40 -1.61 -3.61
C MET A 124 0.57 -2.36 -4.51
N PHE A 125 0.09 -3.34 -5.28
CA PHE A 125 0.91 -4.14 -6.19
C PHE A 125 1.64 -3.28 -7.23
N PHE A 126 0.92 -2.38 -7.90
CA PHE A 126 1.52 -1.52 -8.92
C PHE A 126 2.38 -0.39 -8.35
N THR A 127 2.10 0.06 -7.12
CA THR A 127 3.01 0.96 -6.39
C THR A 127 4.33 0.25 -6.09
N LEU A 128 4.29 -1.00 -5.63
CA LEU A 128 5.50 -1.79 -5.37
C LEU A 128 6.33 -2.05 -6.65
N ILE A 129 5.68 -2.27 -7.79
CA ILE A 129 6.36 -2.35 -9.09
C ILE A 129 6.97 -0.99 -9.48
N LYS A 130 6.28 0.11 -9.21
CA LYS A 130 6.74 1.46 -9.55
C LYS A 130 7.93 1.92 -8.69
N LEU A 131 8.00 1.55 -7.42
CA LEU A 131 9.04 2.02 -6.48
C LEU A 131 10.49 1.78 -6.92
N PRO A 132 10.89 0.59 -7.43
CA PRO A 132 12.23 0.39 -8.00
C PRO A 132 12.40 1.01 -9.39
N GLY A 133 11.44 1.83 -9.86
CA GLY A 133 11.39 2.52 -11.15
C GLY A 133 12.74 3.01 -11.69
N PRO A 134 13.50 3.81 -10.90
CA PRO A 134 14.80 4.34 -11.31
C PRO A 134 15.88 3.29 -11.57
N TYR A 135 15.75 2.10 -10.95
CA TYR A 135 16.69 0.98 -11.08
C TYR A 135 16.35 0.06 -12.25
N TYR A 136 15.21 0.24 -12.92
CA TYR A 136 14.91 -0.55 -14.11
C TYR A 136 15.90 -0.23 -15.24
N PRO A 137 16.26 -1.24 -16.04
CA PRO A 137 17.12 -1.04 -17.20
C PRO A 137 16.43 -0.10 -18.20
N TYR A 138 17.21 0.73 -18.90
CA TYR A 138 16.83 1.77 -19.87
C TYR A 138 15.34 1.86 -20.27
N TRP A 139 14.83 0.87 -21.02
CA TRP A 139 13.43 0.84 -21.47
C TRP A 139 12.42 0.64 -20.34
N GLY A 140 12.73 -0.23 -19.38
CA GLY A 140 11.90 -0.47 -18.21
C GLY A 140 11.73 0.80 -17.37
N ARG A 141 12.77 1.63 -17.25
CA ARG A 141 12.69 2.92 -16.52
C ARG A 141 11.71 3.91 -17.16
N LEU A 142 11.48 3.81 -18.47
CA LEU A 142 10.47 4.60 -19.18
C LEU A 142 9.11 3.92 -19.12
N LEU A 143 9.01 2.65 -19.52
CA LEU A 143 7.74 1.98 -19.74
C LEU A 143 7.06 1.58 -18.43
N VAL A 144 7.80 0.99 -17.48
CA VAL A 144 7.22 0.40 -16.27
C VAL A 144 6.56 1.44 -15.37
N PRO A 145 7.19 2.60 -15.05
CA PRO A 145 6.54 3.60 -14.21
C PRO A 145 5.33 4.25 -14.86
N HIS A 146 5.36 4.52 -16.17
CA HIS A 146 4.20 5.08 -16.87
C HIS A 146 3.06 4.07 -17.04
N PHE A 147 3.38 2.79 -17.25
CA PHE A 147 2.41 1.71 -17.23
C PHE A 147 1.75 1.58 -15.85
N ALA A 148 2.55 1.56 -14.79
CA ALA A 148 2.04 1.54 -13.43
C ALA A 148 1.19 2.79 -13.13
N ASN A 149 1.63 3.98 -13.55
CA ASN A 149 0.84 5.22 -13.40
C ASN A 149 -0.53 5.13 -14.08
N GLY A 150 -0.60 4.50 -15.26
CA GLY A 150 -1.86 4.27 -15.96
C GLY A 150 -2.80 3.38 -15.15
N VAL A 151 -2.26 2.30 -14.57
CA VAL A 151 -3.05 1.43 -13.69
C VAL A 151 -3.52 2.16 -12.44
N LEU A 152 -2.61 2.88 -11.79
CA LEU A 152 -2.90 3.63 -10.56
C LEU A 152 -3.93 4.73 -10.81
N LEU A 153 -3.84 5.45 -11.93
CA LEU A 153 -4.81 6.48 -12.32
C LEU A 153 -6.21 5.88 -12.52
N ARG A 154 -6.32 4.78 -13.27
CA ARG A 154 -7.62 4.10 -13.47
C ARG A 154 -8.20 3.60 -12.16
N ALA A 155 -7.37 3.02 -11.28
CA ALA A 155 -7.82 2.48 -10.01
C ALA A 155 -8.18 3.57 -8.99
N LEU A 156 -7.47 4.72 -8.95
CA LEU A 156 -7.89 5.90 -8.18
C LEU A 156 -9.23 6.43 -8.66
N TRP A 157 -9.41 6.53 -9.98
CA TRP A 157 -10.67 6.99 -10.57
C TRP A 157 -11.84 6.04 -10.27
N SER A 158 -11.63 4.73 -10.42
CA SER A 158 -12.62 3.72 -10.03
C SER A 158 -12.93 3.79 -8.54
N MET A 159 -11.92 3.95 -7.69
CA MET A 159 -12.09 4.08 -6.24
C MET A 159 -12.89 5.33 -5.87
N PHE A 160 -12.64 6.46 -6.53
CA PHE A 160 -13.41 7.68 -6.34
C PHE A 160 -14.89 7.48 -6.68
N PHE A 161 -15.20 6.87 -7.83
CA PHE A 161 -16.59 6.55 -8.19
C PHE A 161 -17.23 5.54 -7.26
N TRP A 162 -16.43 4.59 -6.77
CA TRP A 162 -16.86 3.58 -5.82
C TRP A 162 -17.30 4.23 -4.50
N TYR A 163 -16.46 5.11 -3.92
CA TYR A 163 -16.83 5.88 -2.72
C TYR A 163 -17.99 6.85 -2.94
N LYS A 164 -18.07 7.47 -4.11
CA LYS A 164 -19.21 8.33 -4.45
C LYS A 164 -20.52 7.53 -4.47
N LYS A 165 -20.50 6.32 -5.02
CA LYS A 165 -21.66 5.42 -5.07
C LYS A 165 -22.09 5.00 -3.66
N THR A 166 -21.16 4.53 -2.81
CA THR A 166 -21.50 4.09 -1.45
C THR A 166 -22.03 5.24 -0.59
N ARG A 167 -21.45 6.44 -0.71
CA ARG A 167 -21.93 7.62 0.00
C ARG A 167 -23.35 8.00 -0.41
N ASN A 168 -23.69 7.92 -1.69
CA ASN A 168 -25.04 8.22 -2.16
C ASN A 168 -26.07 7.18 -1.69
N THR A 169 -25.68 5.91 -1.58
CA THR A 169 -26.54 4.85 -1.03
C THR A 169 -26.75 5.00 0.48
N SER A 170 -25.69 5.32 1.24
CA SER A 170 -25.76 5.48 2.69
C SER A 170 -26.37 6.82 3.13
N GLY A 171 -26.28 7.86 2.28
CA GLY A 171 -26.86 9.18 2.55
C GLY A 171 -28.35 9.31 2.24
N ASN A 172 -28.96 8.31 1.57
CA ASN A 172 -30.38 8.34 1.26
C ASN A 172 -31.20 7.14 1.78
N PRO A 173 -31.16 6.80 3.08
CA PRO A 173 -32.08 5.84 3.68
C PRO A 173 -33.49 6.44 3.90
N LEU A 174 -33.66 7.76 3.84
CA LEU A 174 -34.93 8.42 4.19
C LEU A 174 -35.93 8.52 3.04
N GLN A 175 -35.51 8.41 1.78
CA GLN A 175 -36.41 8.55 0.63
C GLN A 175 -36.96 7.22 0.08
N ASN A 176 -36.35 6.08 0.40
CA ASN A 176 -36.89 4.77 -0.02
C ASN A 176 -38.10 4.34 0.82
N HIS A 177 -38.17 4.75 2.10
CA HIS A 177 -39.29 4.39 2.96
C HIS A 177 -40.58 5.17 2.65
N SER A 178 -40.45 6.34 2.01
CA SER A 178 -41.59 7.14 1.55
C SER A 178 -42.22 6.68 0.24
N LEU A 179 -41.59 5.76 -0.50
CA LEU A 179 -42.13 5.26 -1.78
C LEU A 179 -42.75 3.86 -1.69
N GLU A 180 -42.62 3.16 -0.58
CA GLU A 180 -43.36 1.90 -0.33
C GLU A 180 -44.66 2.11 0.48
N THR A 181 -45.01 3.37 0.81
CA THR A 181 -46.23 3.69 1.58
C THR A 181 -47.25 4.56 0.83
N GLU A 182 -47.13 4.66 -0.51
CA GLU A 182 -48.23 5.11 -1.40
C GLU A 182 -48.65 3.97 -2.34
#